data_AF-A0A932DB05-F1
#
_entry.id   AF-A0A932DB05-F1
#
_cell.length_a   1.000
_cell.length_b   1.000
_cell.length_c   1.000
_cell.angle_alpha   90.00
_cell.angle_beta   90.00
_cell.angle_gamma   90.00
#
_symmetry.space_group_name_H-M   'P 1'
#
loop_
_entity.id
_entity.type
_entity.pdbx_description
1 polymer ?
#
loop_
_entity_poly.entity_id
_entity_poly.type
_entity_poly.pdbx_seq_one_letter_code
_entity_poly.pdbx_strand_id
1 'polypeptide(L)' 'MSAQEVIAEFKALPPAERAQVTKFVMENDDSWIPDEFKEAMKDAEAGRFVDMETALFETPPPRLR' A
#
# COMPACT_ATOMS: atom_id res chain seq x y z
N MET A 1 8.66 5.97 10.37
CA MET A 1 8.97 4.61 9.90
C MET A 1 8.57 4.52 8.45
N SER A 2 9.54 4.36 7.57
CA SER A 2 9.39 4.29 6.11
C SER A 2 9.50 2.84 5.63
N ALA A 3 8.97 2.56 4.44
CA ALA A 3 9.10 1.24 3.83
C ALA A 3 10.58 0.83 3.65
N GLN A 4 11.46 1.79 3.36
CA GLN A 4 12.90 1.52 3.25
C GLN A 4 13.52 1.09 4.58
N GLU A 5 13.12 1.71 5.70
CA GLU A 5 13.57 1.34 7.05
C GLU A 5 13.10 -0.07 7.42
N VAL A 6 11.84 -0.41 7.15
CA VAL A 6 11.27 -1.75 7.42
C VAL A 6 11.99 -2.84 6.61
N ILE A 7 12.32 -2.57 5.34
CA ILE A 7 13.08 -3.52 4.51
C ILE A 7 14.51 -3.72 5.04
N ALA A 8 15.15 -2.66 5.53
CA ALA A 8 16.49 -2.75 6.11
C ALA A 8 16.50 -3.58 7.40
N GLU A 9 15.52 -3.35 8.28
CA GLU A 9 15.31 -4.11 9.52
C GLU A 9 15.04 -5.60 9.22
N PHE A 10 14.15 -5.89 8.26
CA PHE A 10 13.87 -7.27 7.84
C PHE A 10 15.11 -7.99 7.32
N LYS A 11 15.97 -7.32 6.54
CA LYS A 11 17.21 -7.92 6.01
C LYS A 11 18.23 -8.22 7.12
N ALA A 12 18.21 -7.45 8.20
CA ALA A 12 19.10 -7.62 9.35
C ALA A 12 18.70 -8.80 10.27
N LEU A 13 17.49 -9.34 10.12
CA LEU A 13 17.02 -10.47 10.92
C LEU A 13 17.81 -11.76 10.63
N PRO A 14 17.96 -12.65 11.64
CA PRO A 14 18.48 -14.00 11.44
C PRO A 14 17.70 -14.79 10.38
N PRO A 15 18.33 -15.74 9.67
CA PRO A 15 17.68 -16.55 8.64
C PRO A 15 16.38 -17.22 9.08
N ALA A 16 16.32 -17.72 10.32
CA ALA A 16 15.13 -18.37 10.87
C ALA A 16 13.95 -17.40 11.04
N GLU A 17 14.21 -16.17 11.48
CA GLU A 17 13.19 -15.13 11.68
C GLU A 17 12.72 -14.56 10.34
N ARG A 18 13.62 -14.38 9.37
CA ARG A 18 13.23 -14.02 8.00
C ARG A 18 12.30 -15.06 7.37
N ALA A 19 12.57 -16.34 7.61
CA ALA A 19 11.71 -17.42 7.15
C ALA A 19 10.32 -17.38 7.81
N GLN A 20 10.24 -17.07 9.11
CA GLN A 20 8.95 -16.90 9.80
C GLN A 20 8.13 -15.73 9.27
N VAL A 21 8.75 -14.58 9.05
CA VAL A 21 8.06 -13.40 8.50
C VAL A 21 7.64 -13.64 7.04
N THR A 22 8.50 -14.26 6.23
CA THR A 22 8.14 -14.64 4.85
C THR A 22 6.99 -15.63 4.84
N LYS A 23 7.03 -16.63 5.73
CA LYS A 23 5.96 -17.61 5.91
C LYS A 23 4.66 -16.94 6.34
N PHE A 24 4.70 -16.01 7.30
CA PHE A 24 3.54 -15.23 7.72
C PHE A 24 2.92 -14.44 6.56
N VAL A 25 3.74 -13.75 5.76
CA VAL A 25 3.26 -12.96 4.61
C VAL A 25 2.72 -13.85 3.48
N MET A 26 3.31 -15.03 3.25
CA MET A 26 2.85 -15.97 2.21
C MET A 26 1.63 -16.80 2.61
N GLU A 27 1.50 -17.17 3.88
CA GLU A 27 0.43 -18.04 4.38
C GLU A 27 -0.82 -17.28 4.79
N ASN A 28 -0.68 -16.02 5.21
CA ASN A 28 -1.84 -15.17 5.43
C ASN A 28 -2.18 -14.51 4.09
N ASP A 29 -3.33 -14.91 3.52
CA ASP A 29 -3.97 -14.21 2.41
C ASP A 29 -4.04 -12.69 2.69
N ASP A 30 -4.29 -11.87 1.68
CA ASP A 30 -4.39 -10.41 1.76
C ASP A 30 -5.54 -9.94 2.70
N SER A 31 -6.18 -10.85 3.42
CA SER A 31 -7.15 -10.66 4.49
C SER A 31 -6.66 -9.74 5.61
N TRP A 32 -5.34 -9.60 5.81
CA TRP A 32 -4.78 -8.63 6.77
C TRP A 32 -4.69 -7.21 6.23
N ILE A 33 -4.75 -7.05 4.90
CA ILE A 33 -4.72 -5.75 4.24
C ILE A 33 -6.13 -5.17 4.27
N PRO A 34 -6.36 -3.99 4.89
CA PRO A 34 -7.66 -3.34 4.87
C PRO A 34 -8.19 -3.17 3.45
N ASP A 35 -9.49 -3.41 3.25
CA ASP A 35 -10.10 -3.31 1.91
C ASP A 35 -9.93 -1.90 1.32
N GLU A 36 -9.97 -0.85 2.16
CA GLU A 36 -9.69 0.53 1.76
C GLU A 36 -8.30 0.70 1.12
N PHE A 37 -7.30 -0.04 1.60
CA PHE A 37 -5.94 0.03 1.07
C PHE A 37 -5.87 -0.68 -0.29
N LYS A 38 -6.58 -1.80 -0.45
CA LYS A 38 -6.67 -2.50 -1.75
C LYS A 38 -7.36 -1.64 -2.80
N GLU A 39 -8.44 -0.95 -2.43
CA GLU A 39 -9.12 -0.01 -3.32
C GLU A 39 -8.23 1.18 -3.68
N ALA A 40 -7.50 1.75 -2.71
CA ALA A 40 -6.52 2.79 -2.98
C ALA A 40 -5.41 2.34 -3.94
N MET A 41 -4.93 1.10 -3.84
CA MET A 41 -3.96 0.53 -4.78
C MET A 41 -4.55 0.38 -6.18
N LYS A 42 -5.81 -0.08 -6.31
CA LYS A 42 -6.51 -0.13 -7.60
C LYS A 42 -6.72 1.25 -8.20
N ASP A 43 -7.02 2.26 -7.37
CA ASP A 43 -7.13 3.65 -7.80
C ASP A 43 -5.79 4.18 -8.32
N ALA A 44 -4.69 3.89 -7.61
CA ALA A 44 -3.35 4.27 -8.01
C ALA A 44 -2.94 3.63 -9.35
N GLU A 45 -3.16 2.32 -9.52
CA GLU A 45 -2.89 1.59 -10.76
C GLU A 45 -3.72 2.11 -11.95
N ALA A 46 -4.96 2.49 -11.69
CA ALA A 46 -5.85 3.04 -12.71
C ALA A 46 -5.65 4.56 -12.96
N GLY A 47 -4.67 5.20 -12.31
CA GLY A 47 -4.43 6.64 -12.44
C GLY A 47 -5.54 7.52 -11.83
N ARG A 48 -6.38 6.96 -10.96
CA ARG A 48 -7.47 7.66 -10.25
C ARG A 48 -6.96 8.34 -8.98
N PHE A 49 -5.95 9.17 -9.12
CA PHE A 49 -5.46 10.04 -8.05
C PHE A 49 -5.36 11.47 -8.56
N VAL A 50 -5.41 12.41 -7.63
CA VAL A 50 -5.28 13.84 -7.89
C VAL A 50 -4.24 14.39 -6.92
N ASP A 51 -3.40 15.30 -7.38
CA ASP A 51 -2.47 15.96 -6.47
C ASP A 51 -3.22 16.89 -5.50
N MET A 52 -2.60 17.18 -4.36
CA MET A 52 -3.24 17.93 -3.28
C MET A 52 -3.59 19.36 -3.68
N GLU A 53 -2.80 19.99 -4.55
CA GLU A 53 -3.03 21.37 -4.97
C GLU A 53 -4.29 21.45 -5.85
N THR A 54 -4.37 20.56 -6.85
CA THR A 54 -5.56 20.40 -7.68
C THR A 54 -6.80 20.06 -6.85
N ALA A 55 -6.68 19.16 -5.87
CA ALA A 55 -7.81 18.77 -5.01
C ALA A 55 -8.38 19.92 -4.16
N LEU A 56 -7.52 20.86 -3.75
CA LEU A 56 -7.92 21.98 -2.89
C LEU A 56 -8.39 23.21 -3.67
N PHE A 57 -7.87 23.43 -4.87
CA PHE A 57 -8.08 24.69 -5.60
C PHE A 57 -8.85 24.56 -6.91
N GLU A 58 -9.02 23.36 -7.47
CA GLU A 58 -9.79 23.16 -8.71
C GLU A 58 -11.18 22.58 -8.45
N THR A 59 -12.14 22.93 -9.33
CA THR A 59 -13.49 22.37 -9.26
C THR A 59 -13.50 20.99 -9.94
N PRO A 60 -13.92 19.91 -9.25
CA PRO A 60 -13.93 18.58 -9.84
C PRO A 60 -14.82 18.51 -11.09
N PRO A 61 -14.44 17.72 -12.11
CA PRO A 61 -15.28 17.52 -13.29
C PRO A 61 -16.63 16.88 -12.92
N PRO A 62 -17.71 17.15 -13.69
CA PRO A 62 -19.01 16.56 -13.44
C PRO A 62 -18.93 15.03 -13.47
N ARG A 63 -19.60 14.36 -12.51
CA ARG A 63 -19.66 12.89 -12.51
C ARG A 63 -20.30 12.39 -13.80
N LEU A 64 -19.58 11.52 -14.52
CA LEU A 64 -20.13 10.79 -15.66
C LEU A 64 -21.24 9.86 -15.13
N ARG A 65 -22.45 9.98 -15.69
CA ARG A 65 -23.63 9.17 -15.33
C ARG A 65 -23.57 7.79 -15.97
#